data_AF-A0A6P7GI69-F1
#
_entry.id   AF-A0A6P7GI69-F1
#
_cell.length_a   1.000
_cell.length_b   1.000
_cell.length_c   1.000
_cell.angle_alpha   90.00
_cell.angle_beta   90.00
_cell.angle_gamma   90.00
#
_symmetry.space_group_name_H-M   'P 1'
#
loop_
_entity.id
_entity.type
_entity.pdbx_description
1 polymer ?
#
loop_
_entity_poly.entity_id
_entity_poly.type
_entity_poly.pdbx_seq_one_letter_code
_entity_poly.pdbx_strand_id
1 'polypeptide(L)'
;NAIGPLITLWLIYSEGSVQQKAETPLLILLYGGFGISVGLWLWGRRVIETIGEDLTTITPSTGFTIEVGSAFTVLIASKIGIPISTTHCKVGSVVFVGYFSSSKRGVDWSLFSKRNLTACDKSCGLIVCNLCKLSEHHQKECILIRTFKRDRIFSYEDNTMLTKCITPLRSLTLTREDVELVVSLKSHKGSQHGKEIEILTEKLGLTIPEDETKFLYHVCTVLDANAFEVLTDPLDNMNTVRGLFPLGSLANHRCYPNAFHVFDEQHRMIVRAAVFIEKNAEIFHSYTRLLWGTVSRNFHLKNTKHFICKCERCKDPSEFNTYMNAICCKTCKGNLLPKNPLLPSHWQCDTCTSMENVKDIGKKLTLIASVLRGLSDDDFKIMYKLLKHTLAALIPESNEVAIELKYKMIWILGYKQGYLWNELPMDLLTLKKQFCEDILELLLKLRLGLCKIRGLLLYEIYMCDKEINLKKVGNSEINSNSSNKYLLEAADILKYDASAPEIVKKLKQVNGN
;
A
#
# COMPACT_ATOMS: atom_id res chain seq x y z
N ASN A 1 -6.05 -20.91 7.60
CA ASN A 1 -6.14 -19.45 7.32
C ASN A 1 -7.54 -18.97 7.00
N ALA A 2 -8.24 -19.49 5.99
CA ALA A 2 -9.61 -19.06 5.67
C ALA A 2 -10.69 -19.59 6.64
N ILE A 3 -10.49 -20.79 7.19
CA ILE A 3 -11.48 -21.47 8.04
C ILE A 3 -11.45 -21.04 9.50
N GLY A 4 -10.30 -20.58 10.02
CA GLY A 4 -10.20 -20.09 11.40
C GLY A 4 -11.16 -18.93 11.72
N PRO A 5 -11.23 -17.89 10.88
CA PRO A 5 -12.23 -16.82 11.01
C PRO A 5 -13.68 -17.32 10.88
N LEU A 6 -13.94 -18.28 9.98
CA LEU A 6 -15.27 -18.86 9.80
C LEU A 6 -15.73 -19.66 11.03
N ILE A 7 -14.83 -20.47 11.60
CA ILE A 7 -15.05 -21.19 12.88
C ILE A 7 -15.31 -20.18 13.99
N THR A 8 -14.52 -19.10 14.06
CA THR A 8 -14.69 -18.06 15.07
C THR A 8 -16.05 -17.37 14.95
N LEU A 9 -16.50 -17.04 13.73
CA LEU A 9 -17.82 -16.46 13.47
C LEU A 9 -18.95 -17.42 13.81
N TRP A 10 -18.79 -18.71 13.49
CA TRP A 10 -19.79 -19.73 13.80
C TRP A 10 -19.92 -19.95 15.30
N LEU A 11 -18.81 -20.04 16.03
CA LEU A 11 -18.81 -20.19 17.50
C LEU A 11 -19.44 -18.98 18.20
N ILE A 12 -19.15 -17.76 17.74
CA ILE A 12 -19.79 -16.55 18.25
C ILE A 12 -21.29 -16.55 17.96
N TYR A 13 -21.71 -17.01 16.77
CA TYR A 13 -23.12 -17.11 16.40
C TYR A 13 -23.88 -18.15 17.23
N SER A 14 -23.27 -19.31 17.50
CA SER A 14 -23.91 -20.40 18.23
C SER A 14 -23.94 -20.18 19.74
N GLU A 15 -22.89 -19.61 20.33
CA GLU A 15 -22.72 -19.52 21.79
C GLU A 15 -22.96 -18.12 22.37
N GLY A 16 -22.99 -17.07 21.53
CA GLY A 16 -23.18 -15.70 21.99
C GLY A 16 -22.08 -15.16 22.91
N SER A 17 -20.95 -15.88 23.03
CA SER A 17 -19.82 -15.57 23.91
C SER A 17 -18.50 -15.68 23.16
N VAL A 18 -17.48 -14.90 23.57
CA VAL A 18 -16.13 -14.90 22.97
C VAL A 18 -15.22 -15.97 23.59
N GLN A 19 -15.65 -16.65 24.65
CA GLN A 19 -14.88 -17.74 25.26
C GLN A 19 -15.03 -19.02 24.42
N GLN A 20 -14.02 -19.29 23.58
CA GLN A 20 -13.93 -20.51 22.75
C GLN A 20 -13.77 -21.75 23.64
N LYS A 21 -14.88 -22.37 24.07
CA LYS A 21 -14.88 -23.61 24.86
C LYS A 21 -15.39 -24.84 24.09
N ALA A 22 -16.09 -24.67 22.97
CA ALA A 22 -16.57 -25.79 22.18
C ALA A 22 -15.57 -26.31 21.13
N GLU A 23 -15.70 -27.60 20.83
CA GLU A 23 -14.97 -28.29 19.78
C GLU A 23 -15.38 -27.77 18.39
N THR A 24 -14.41 -27.70 17.47
CA THR A 24 -14.63 -27.19 16.12
C THR A 24 -15.51 -28.14 15.29
N PRO A 25 -16.61 -27.68 14.66
CA PRO A 25 -17.47 -28.55 13.88
C PRO A 25 -16.76 -29.16 12.67
N LEU A 26 -16.83 -30.50 12.55
CA LEU A 26 -16.24 -31.26 11.46
C LEU A 26 -16.74 -30.79 10.07
N LEU A 27 -18.01 -30.40 9.97
CA LEU A 27 -18.63 -29.93 8.73
C LEU A 27 -17.95 -28.66 8.17
N ILE A 28 -17.49 -27.75 9.03
CA ILE A 28 -16.80 -26.52 8.61
C ILE A 28 -15.39 -26.85 8.11
N LEU A 29 -14.72 -27.81 8.73
CA LEU A 29 -13.43 -28.32 8.27
C LEU A 29 -13.56 -29.04 6.92
N LEU A 30 -14.60 -29.86 6.73
CA LEU A 30 -14.90 -30.52 5.46
C LEU A 30 -15.23 -29.51 4.35
N TYR A 31 -16.00 -28.48 4.66
CA TYR A 31 -16.29 -27.36 3.75
C TYR A 31 -15.00 -26.66 3.30
N GLY A 32 -14.10 -26.38 4.25
CA GLY A 32 -12.80 -25.80 3.94
C GLY A 32 -11.90 -26.69 3.10
N GLY A 33 -11.84 -27.98 3.44
CA GLY A 33 -11.10 -28.97 2.66
C GLY A 33 -11.61 -29.06 1.22
N PHE A 34 -12.94 -29.13 1.04
CA PHE A 34 -13.56 -29.13 -0.28
C PHE A 34 -13.28 -27.85 -1.06
N GLY A 35 -13.39 -26.68 -0.43
CA GLY A 35 -13.09 -25.39 -1.05
C GLY A 35 -11.64 -25.26 -1.52
N ILE A 36 -10.68 -25.76 -0.71
CA ILE A 36 -9.25 -25.81 -1.10
C ILE A 36 -9.06 -26.74 -2.29
N SER A 37 -9.62 -27.95 -2.25
CA SER A 37 -9.50 -28.94 -3.33
C SER A 37 -10.06 -28.42 -4.65
N VAL A 38 -11.24 -27.77 -4.61
CA VAL A 38 -11.86 -27.17 -5.78
C VAL A 38 -11.06 -25.96 -6.28
N GLY A 39 -10.57 -25.10 -5.39
CA GLY A 39 -9.72 -23.96 -5.77
C GLY A 39 -8.41 -24.38 -6.44
N LEU A 40 -7.76 -25.42 -5.92
CA LEU A 40 -6.56 -26.01 -6.51
C LEU A 40 -6.84 -26.66 -7.86
N TRP A 41 -7.97 -27.35 -8.01
CA TRP A 41 -8.34 -27.99 -9.27
C TRP A 41 -8.69 -26.98 -10.37
N LEU A 42 -9.42 -25.92 -10.03
CA LEU A 42 -9.88 -24.92 -11.00
C LEU A 42 -8.77 -23.92 -11.39
N TRP A 43 -7.98 -23.46 -10.42
CA TRP A 43 -7.03 -22.36 -10.63
C TRP A 43 -5.58 -22.69 -10.24
N GLY A 44 -5.34 -23.78 -9.52
CA GLY A 44 -4.01 -24.18 -9.09
C GLY A 44 -3.06 -24.48 -10.25
N ARG A 45 -3.56 -25.04 -11.36
CA ARG A 45 -2.72 -25.36 -12.53
C ARG A 45 -2.00 -24.14 -13.12
N ARG A 46 -2.66 -22.99 -13.19
CA ARG A 46 -2.07 -21.74 -13.71
C ARG A 46 -1.07 -21.11 -12.74
N VAL A 47 -1.35 -21.20 -11.45
CA VAL A 47 -0.44 -20.70 -10.39
C VAL A 47 0.82 -21.56 -10.32
N ILE A 48 0.69 -22.89 -10.47
CA ILE A 48 1.82 -23.82 -10.51
C ILE A 48 2.71 -23.57 -11.74
N GLU A 49 2.10 -23.27 -12.90
CA GLU A 49 2.84 -22.92 -14.12
C GLU A 49 3.60 -21.57 -14.02
N THR A 50 3.15 -20.64 -13.16
CA THR A 50 3.73 -19.28 -13.08
C THR A 50 4.87 -19.15 -12.05
N ILE A 51 4.90 -19.97 -11.00
CA ILE A 51 5.92 -19.88 -9.92
C ILE A 51 7.25 -20.54 -10.31
N GLY A 52 7.31 -21.22 -11.46
CA GLY A 52 8.38 -22.17 -11.80
C GLY A 52 9.72 -21.59 -12.27
N GLU A 53 9.86 -20.29 -12.54
CA GLU A 53 11.01 -19.79 -13.32
C GLU A 53 12.04 -18.91 -12.59
N ASP A 54 11.80 -18.44 -11.36
CA ASP A 54 12.65 -17.36 -10.81
C ASP A 54 13.76 -17.78 -9.84
N LEU A 55 13.73 -18.99 -9.27
CA LEU A 55 14.68 -19.39 -8.21
C LEU A 55 15.72 -20.43 -8.64
N THR A 56 15.29 -21.44 -9.40
CA THR A 56 16.11 -22.58 -9.85
C THR A 56 15.44 -23.23 -11.06
N THR A 57 16.15 -23.91 -11.96
CA THR A 57 15.50 -24.70 -13.03
C THR A 57 14.78 -25.91 -12.45
N ILE A 58 13.45 -25.83 -12.28
CA ILE A 58 12.63 -26.90 -11.69
C ILE A 58 12.20 -27.88 -12.78
N THR A 59 12.71 -29.12 -12.73
CA THR A 59 12.15 -30.26 -13.47
C THR A 59 11.01 -30.91 -12.69
N PRO A 60 10.08 -31.65 -13.33
CA PRO A 60 8.96 -32.30 -12.62
C PRO A 60 9.38 -33.21 -11.45
N SER A 61 10.53 -33.89 -11.56
CA SER A 61 11.08 -34.70 -10.47
C SER A 61 11.56 -33.84 -9.29
N THR A 62 12.26 -32.75 -9.56
CA THR A 62 12.70 -31.80 -8.51
C THR A 62 11.52 -31.08 -7.86
N GLY A 63 10.49 -30.72 -8.63
CA GLY A 63 9.26 -30.12 -8.11
C GLY A 63 8.49 -31.06 -7.17
N PHE A 64 8.43 -32.36 -7.51
CA PHE A 64 7.87 -33.37 -6.60
C PHE A 64 8.65 -33.46 -5.28
N THR A 65 9.98 -33.46 -5.34
CA THR A 65 10.84 -33.47 -4.14
C THR A 65 10.65 -32.22 -3.28
N ILE A 66 10.52 -31.04 -3.90
CA ILE A 66 10.27 -29.78 -3.20
C ILE A 66 8.94 -29.83 -2.43
N GLU A 67 7.88 -30.31 -3.08
CA GLU A 67 6.54 -30.33 -2.47
C GLU A 67 6.45 -31.39 -1.36
N VAL A 68 7.02 -32.58 -1.56
CA VAL A 68 7.07 -33.63 -0.52
C VAL A 68 7.89 -33.17 0.68
N GLY A 69 9.05 -32.54 0.45
CA GLY A 69 9.89 -32.00 1.53
C GLY A 69 9.18 -30.95 2.35
N SER A 70 8.58 -29.96 1.69
CA SER A 70 7.81 -28.91 2.36
C SER A 70 6.59 -29.47 3.11
N ALA A 71 5.84 -30.41 2.50
CA ALA A 71 4.65 -31.00 3.11
C ALA A 71 5.01 -31.81 4.36
N PHE A 72 6.10 -32.59 4.30
CA PHE A 72 6.59 -33.37 5.44
C PHE A 72 6.96 -32.47 6.63
N THR A 73 7.70 -31.39 6.38
CA THR A 73 8.07 -30.42 7.42
C THR A 73 6.84 -29.75 8.05
N VAL A 74 5.87 -29.32 7.23
CA VAL A 74 4.62 -28.72 7.71
C VAL A 74 3.80 -29.70 8.53
N LEU A 75 3.70 -30.96 8.13
CA LEU A 75 2.95 -31.99 8.85
C LEU A 75 3.57 -32.29 10.23
N ILE A 76 4.89 -32.41 10.32
CA ILE A 76 5.58 -32.63 11.60
C ILE A 76 5.38 -31.44 12.53
N ALA A 77 5.60 -30.21 12.05
CA ALA A 77 5.41 -29.02 12.88
C ALA A 77 3.96 -28.84 13.33
N SER A 78 3.00 -29.13 12.45
CA SER A 78 1.57 -29.12 12.79
C SER A 78 1.24 -30.15 13.86
N LYS A 79 1.81 -31.36 13.80
CA LYS A 79 1.63 -32.41 14.81
C LYS A 79 2.21 -32.02 16.18
N ILE A 80 3.26 -31.20 16.19
CA ILE A 80 3.91 -30.70 17.41
C ILE A 80 3.27 -29.36 17.87
N GLY A 81 2.29 -28.82 17.13
CA GLY A 81 1.58 -27.60 17.48
C GLY A 81 2.38 -26.31 17.23
N ILE A 82 3.46 -26.37 16.45
CA ILE A 82 4.29 -25.20 16.12
C ILE A 82 3.78 -24.57 14.81
N PRO A 83 3.27 -23.33 14.82
CA PRO A 83 2.83 -22.66 13.61
C PRO A 83 4.06 -22.23 12.80
N ILE A 84 4.28 -22.87 11.66
CA ILE A 84 5.38 -22.53 10.74
C ILE A 84 4.88 -21.90 9.44
N SER A 85 5.73 -21.08 8.81
CA SER A 85 5.45 -20.47 7.51
C SER A 85 5.61 -21.50 6.39
N THR A 86 4.52 -21.83 5.70
CA THR A 86 4.53 -22.70 4.52
C THR A 86 5.40 -22.14 3.40
N THR A 87 5.48 -20.82 3.27
CA THR A 87 6.37 -20.15 2.32
C THR A 87 7.84 -20.42 2.63
N HIS A 88 8.24 -20.36 3.90
CA HIS A 88 9.63 -20.64 4.29
C HIS A 88 9.99 -22.12 4.09
N CYS A 89 9.06 -23.04 4.34
CA CYS A 89 9.25 -24.46 4.06
C CYS A 89 9.47 -24.71 2.56
N LYS A 90 8.65 -24.10 1.69
CA LYS A 90 8.83 -24.20 0.25
C LYS A 90 10.15 -23.59 -0.22
N VAL A 91 10.49 -22.38 0.22
CA VAL A 91 11.77 -21.73 -0.12
C VAL A 91 12.96 -22.59 0.34
N GLY A 92 12.91 -23.14 1.55
CA GLY A 92 13.95 -24.05 2.05
C GLY A 92 14.08 -25.33 1.22
N SER A 93 12.97 -25.94 0.81
CA SER A 93 12.97 -27.11 -0.07
C SER A 93 13.46 -26.80 -1.49
N VAL A 94 13.12 -25.64 -2.05
CA VAL A 94 13.64 -25.15 -3.34
C VAL A 94 15.16 -24.97 -3.27
N VAL A 95 15.67 -24.32 -2.21
CA VAL A 95 17.12 -24.12 -2.01
C VAL A 95 17.85 -25.46 -1.85
N PHE A 96 17.29 -26.39 -1.07
CA PHE A 96 17.87 -27.72 -0.88
C PHE A 96 17.99 -28.46 -2.22
N VAL A 97 16.92 -28.51 -3.00
CA VAL A 97 16.92 -29.22 -4.29
C VAL A 97 17.79 -28.51 -5.34
N GLY A 98 17.79 -27.17 -5.35
CA GLY A 98 18.66 -26.36 -6.22
C GLY A 98 20.15 -26.51 -5.90
N TYR A 99 20.51 -26.74 -4.64
CA TYR A 99 21.88 -26.96 -4.20
C TYR A 99 22.44 -28.33 -4.65
N PHE A 100 21.58 -29.35 -4.70
CA PHE A 100 21.95 -30.71 -5.09
C PHE A 100 21.73 -31.03 -6.57
N SER A 101 21.08 -30.15 -7.33
CA SER A 101 20.96 -30.26 -8.79
C SER A 101 22.29 -29.88 -9.47
N SER A 102 22.67 -30.60 -10.54
CA SER A 102 24.03 -30.77 -11.10
C SER A 102 24.83 -29.54 -11.58
N SER A 103 24.46 -28.31 -11.20
CA SER A 103 25.21 -27.09 -11.50
C SER A 103 25.67 -26.45 -10.19
N LYS A 104 26.98 -26.18 -10.05
CA LYS A 104 27.55 -25.40 -8.93
C LYS A 104 27.03 -23.93 -8.86
N ARG A 105 26.05 -23.56 -9.71
CA ARG A 105 25.32 -22.29 -9.74
C ARG A 105 23.80 -22.52 -9.82
N GLY A 106 23.28 -23.63 -9.28
CA GLY A 106 21.86 -24.00 -9.36
C GLY A 106 20.92 -23.10 -8.56
N VAL A 107 21.46 -22.35 -7.59
CA VAL A 107 20.73 -21.36 -6.78
C VAL A 107 21.38 -20.00 -7.03
N ASP A 108 20.59 -19.01 -7.46
CA ASP A 108 21.04 -17.63 -7.52
C ASP A 108 21.09 -17.02 -6.11
N TRP A 109 22.26 -17.11 -5.48
CA TRP A 109 22.51 -16.55 -4.15
C TRP A 109 22.47 -15.02 -4.13
N SER A 110 22.51 -14.34 -5.28
CA SER A 110 22.43 -12.88 -5.34
C SER A 110 21.04 -12.35 -4.98
N LEU A 111 19.99 -13.14 -5.23
CA LEU A 111 18.61 -12.86 -4.78
C LEU A 111 18.48 -12.94 -3.24
N PHE A 112 19.24 -13.82 -2.61
CA PHE A 112 19.36 -13.89 -1.14
C PHE A 112 20.36 -12.86 -0.59
N SER A 113 21.29 -12.39 -1.43
CA SER A 113 22.27 -11.35 -1.11
C SER A 113 21.62 -9.96 -1.15
N LYS A 114 20.76 -9.69 -0.16
CA LYS A 114 20.41 -8.32 0.21
C LYS A 114 21.68 -7.59 0.63
N ARG A 115 22.24 -6.74 -0.25
CA ARG A 115 23.24 -5.69 0.04
C ARG A 115 24.13 -5.97 1.27
N ASN A 116 24.88 -7.08 1.34
CA ASN A 116 25.79 -7.45 2.46
C ASN A 116 25.45 -6.77 3.81
N LEU A 117 24.20 -6.96 4.27
CA LEU A 117 23.74 -6.37 5.51
C LEU A 117 24.28 -7.20 6.67
N THR A 118 25.06 -6.58 7.54
CA THR A 118 25.69 -7.26 8.67
C THR A 118 25.47 -6.45 9.95
N ALA A 119 25.50 -7.14 11.09
CA ALA A 119 25.54 -6.43 12.36
C ALA A 119 26.79 -5.54 12.42
N CYS A 120 26.65 -4.36 13.03
CA CYS A 120 27.76 -3.44 13.22
C CYS A 120 28.91 -4.10 14.00
N ASP A 121 30.14 -3.97 13.48
CA ASP A 121 31.36 -4.58 14.03
C ASP A 121 31.72 -4.01 15.42
N LYS A 122 31.22 -2.81 15.76
CA LYS A 122 31.36 -2.19 17.09
C LYS A 122 30.33 -2.71 18.11
N SER A 123 29.57 -3.74 17.74
CA SER A 123 28.59 -4.43 18.60
C SER A 123 27.47 -3.53 19.14
N CYS A 124 27.07 -2.47 18.43
CA CYS A 124 25.87 -1.71 18.78
C CYS A 124 24.57 -2.47 18.45
N GLY A 125 24.63 -3.46 17.55
CA GLY A 125 23.51 -4.30 17.16
C GLY A 125 22.69 -3.82 15.96
N LEU A 126 23.00 -2.66 15.37
CA LEU A 126 22.34 -2.22 14.14
C LEU A 126 22.77 -3.07 12.95
N ILE A 127 21.82 -3.40 12.08
CA ILE A 127 22.07 -4.07 10.81
C ILE A 127 22.37 -3.01 9.75
N VAL A 128 23.57 -3.02 9.19
CA VAL A 128 24.09 -1.98 8.29
C VAL A 128 24.81 -2.58 7.09
N CYS A 129 24.80 -1.88 5.95
CA CYS A 129 25.65 -2.23 4.81
C CYS A 129 27.06 -1.66 5.00
N ASN A 130 28.02 -2.11 4.18
CA ASN A 130 29.42 -1.65 4.25
C ASN A 130 29.61 -0.14 4.13
N LEU A 131 28.79 0.55 3.32
CA LEU A 131 28.85 2.01 3.21
C LEU A 131 28.30 2.69 4.48
N CYS A 132 27.17 2.20 5.00
CA CYS A 132 26.55 2.74 6.22
C CYS A 132 27.44 2.57 7.45
N LYS A 133 28.28 1.52 7.52
CA LYS A 133 29.28 1.34 8.60
C LYS A 133 30.19 2.55 8.77
N LEU A 134 30.53 3.23 7.67
CA LEU A 134 31.43 4.38 7.66
C LEU A 134 30.69 5.72 7.76
N SER A 135 29.37 5.73 7.62
CA SER A 135 28.58 6.97 7.62
C SER A 135 28.59 7.69 8.97
N GLU A 136 28.61 9.01 8.94
CA GLU A 136 28.55 9.85 10.16
C GLU A 136 27.26 9.58 10.96
N HIS A 137 26.13 9.39 10.27
CA HIS A 137 24.85 9.07 10.90
C HIS A 137 24.94 7.81 11.76
N HIS A 138 25.47 6.71 11.20
CA HIS A 138 25.63 5.47 11.95
C HIS A 138 26.63 5.63 13.10
N GLN A 139 27.71 6.40 12.92
CA GLN A 139 28.70 6.59 14.00
C GLN A 139 28.05 7.22 15.25
N LYS A 140 27.19 8.24 15.08
CA LYS A 140 26.44 8.87 16.18
C LYS A 140 25.47 7.88 16.83
N GLU A 141 24.68 7.17 16.03
CA GLU A 141 23.74 6.15 16.50
C GLU A 141 24.44 5.00 17.24
N CYS A 142 25.58 4.55 16.73
CA CYS A 142 26.37 3.45 17.29
C CYS A 142 26.86 3.78 18.69
N ILE A 143 27.37 5.00 18.91
CA ILE A 143 27.82 5.47 20.22
C ILE A 143 26.64 5.56 21.19
N LEU A 144 25.54 6.16 20.76
CA LEU A 144 24.32 6.31 21.56
C LEU A 144 23.79 4.95 22.04
N ILE A 145 23.59 4.02 21.09
CA ILE A 145 23.03 2.69 21.40
C ILE A 145 23.95 1.92 22.32
N ARG A 146 25.27 1.96 22.12
CA ARG A 146 26.23 1.27 23.01
C ARG A 146 26.16 1.80 24.44
N THR A 147 25.92 3.10 24.60
CA THR A 147 25.74 3.73 25.92
C THR A 147 24.53 3.15 26.66
N PHE A 148 23.39 2.99 25.98
CA PHE A 148 22.18 2.41 26.58
C PHE A 148 22.22 0.88 26.70
N LYS A 149 22.88 0.21 25.76
CA LYS A 149 23.00 -1.25 25.69
C LYS A 149 23.97 -1.81 26.73
N ARG A 150 24.98 -1.02 27.14
CA ARG A 150 26.06 -1.46 28.03
C ARG A 150 26.70 -2.75 27.50
N ASP A 151 26.82 -3.78 28.34
CA ASP A 151 27.48 -5.05 28.02
C ASP A 151 26.54 -6.12 27.43
N ARG A 152 25.25 -5.80 27.21
CA ARG A 152 24.30 -6.77 26.66
C ARG A 152 24.74 -7.25 25.28
N ILE A 153 24.55 -8.53 24.97
CA ILE A 153 24.79 -9.10 23.64
C ILE A 153 23.43 -9.31 22.98
N PHE A 154 23.28 -8.86 21.74
CA PHE A 154 22.02 -8.96 20.99
C PHE A 154 22.07 -10.14 20.02
N SER A 155 20.99 -10.92 20.01
CA SER A 155 20.72 -11.93 18.99
C SER A 155 20.44 -11.28 17.62
N TYR A 156 20.32 -12.10 16.58
CA TYR A 156 19.94 -11.61 15.26
C TYR A 156 18.52 -11.02 15.26
N GLU A 157 17.60 -11.64 16.00
CA GLU A 157 16.24 -11.16 16.22
C GLU A 157 16.24 -9.79 16.92
N ASP A 158 17.06 -9.64 17.97
CA ASP A 158 17.22 -8.37 18.69
C ASP A 158 17.76 -7.27 17.78
N ASN A 159 18.79 -7.58 16.98
CA ASN A 159 19.36 -6.65 16.00
C ASN A 159 18.31 -6.18 14.98
N THR A 160 17.44 -7.09 14.55
CA THR A 160 16.32 -6.78 13.65
C THR A 160 15.28 -5.88 14.33
N MET A 161 14.93 -6.16 15.59
CA MET A 161 14.00 -5.32 16.36
C MET A 161 14.57 -3.91 16.61
N LEU A 162 15.84 -3.83 17.00
CA LEU A 162 16.55 -2.57 17.20
C LEU A 162 16.55 -1.73 15.93
N THR A 163 16.88 -2.34 14.79
CA THR A 163 16.93 -1.65 13.49
C THR A 163 15.56 -1.09 13.11
N LYS A 164 14.46 -1.76 13.46
CA LYS A 164 13.08 -1.24 13.24
C LYS A 164 12.72 -0.07 14.16
N CYS A 165 13.41 0.07 15.30
CA CYS A 165 13.16 1.11 16.30
C CYS A 165 14.20 2.25 16.27
N ILE A 166 15.00 2.36 15.19
CA ILE A 166 16.09 3.34 15.11
C ILE A 166 15.61 4.79 15.00
N THR A 167 14.46 5.02 14.36
CA THR A 167 13.94 6.37 14.10
C THR A 167 13.77 7.22 15.36
N PRO A 168 13.11 6.75 16.44
CA PRO A 168 13.05 7.52 17.68
C PRO A 168 14.44 7.73 18.29
N LEU A 169 15.32 6.71 18.34
CA LEU A 169 16.67 6.87 18.90
C LEU A 169 17.49 7.93 18.16
N ARG A 170 17.36 8.02 16.84
CA ARG A 170 18.02 9.05 16.01
C ARG A 170 17.64 10.46 16.48
N SER A 171 16.44 10.67 17.03
CA SER A 171 16.01 11.99 17.51
C SER A 171 16.85 12.55 18.66
N LEU A 172 17.53 11.69 19.43
CA LEU A 172 18.44 12.12 20.50
C LEU A 172 19.76 12.70 19.96
N THR A 173 20.03 12.55 18.66
CA THR A 173 21.21 13.10 17.99
C THR A 173 20.94 14.41 17.25
N LEU A 174 19.71 14.94 17.37
CA LEU A 174 19.28 16.20 16.78
C LEU A 174 19.97 17.40 17.43
N THR A 175 20.08 18.48 16.67
CA THR A 175 20.52 19.77 17.22
C THR A 175 19.46 20.32 18.18
N ARG A 176 19.84 21.29 19.02
CA ARG A 176 18.89 21.94 19.92
C ARG A 176 17.72 22.60 19.16
N GLU A 177 18.01 23.27 18.05
CA GLU A 177 17.01 23.90 17.19
C GLU A 177 16.03 22.86 16.60
N ASP A 178 16.55 21.72 16.14
CA ASP A 178 15.72 20.63 15.61
C ASP A 178 14.85 19.98 16.70
N VAL A 179 15.36 19.85 17.93
CA VAL A 179 14.57 19.36 19.07
C VAL A 179 13.43 20.33 19.39
N GLU A 180 13.71 21.64 19.45
CA GLU A 180 12.69 22.67 19.66
C GLU A 180 11.60 22.61 18.57
N LEU A 181 12.02 22.40 17.31
CA LEU A 181 11.10 22.22 16.19
C LEU A 181 10.24 20.96 16.36
N VAL A 182 10.83 19.80 16.66
CA VAL A 182 10.08 18.54 16.87
C VAL A 182 9.07 18.68 18.01
N VAL A 183 9.46 19.30 19.13
CA VAL A 183 8.58 19.51 20.29
C VAL A 183 7.43 20.47 19.98
N SER A 184 7.63 21.41 19.06
CA SER A 184 6.58 22.34 18.63
C SER A 184 5.52 21.71 17.72
N LEU A 185 5.82 20.56 17.10
CA LEU A 185 4.91 19.90 16.18
C LEU A 185 3.72 19.27 16.89
N LYS A 186 2.61 19.13 16.16
CA LYS A 186 1.40 18.54 16.69
C LYS A 186 1.65 17.10 17.14
N SER A 187 1.29 16.77 18.37
CA SER A 187 1.30 15.41 18.89
C SER A 187 -0.10 15.01 19.37
N HIS A 188 -0.38 13.72 19.33
CA HIS A 188 -1.60 13.14 19.86
C HIS A 188 -1.25 12.07 20.90
N LYS A 189 -2.00 12.05 22.02
CA LYS A 189 -1.84 11.02 23.05
C LYS A 189 -2.84 9.90 22.80
N GLY A 190 -2.39 8.65 22.91
CA GLY A 190 -3.18 7.46 22.68
C GLY A 190 -2.34 6.20 22.92
N SER A 191 -2.99 5.09 23.29
CA SER A 191 -2.31 3.82 23.60
C SER A 191 -1.64 3.15 22.40
N GLN A 192 -1.91 3.64 21.19
CA GLN A 192 -1.30 3.14 19.96
C GLN A 192 0.14 3.65 19.73
N HIS A 193 0.61 4.64 20.49
CA HIS A 193 1.90 5.30 20.26
C HIS A 193 2.99 4.77 21.19
N GLY A 194 4.24 4.70 20.69
CA GLY A 194 5.42 4.42 21.53
C GLY A 194 5.75 2.95 21.71
N LYS A 195 5.13 2.05 20.93
CA LYS A 195 5.45 0.62 20.92
C LYS A 195 6.93 0.35 20.60
N GLU A 196 7.55 1.21 19.78
CA GLU A 196 8.99 1.17 19.54
C GLU A 196 9.79 1.36 20.83
N ILE A 197 9.34 2.25 21.71
CA ILE A 197 10.03 2.55 22.96
C ILE A 197 9.87 1.39 23.95
N GLU A 198 8.67 0.80 24.04
CA GLU A 198 8.44 -0.44 24.80
C GLU A 198 9.37 -1.57 24.34
N ILE A 199 9.57 -1.73 23.02
CA ILE A 199 10.52 -2.71 22.48
C ILE A 199 11.95 -2.40 22.94
N LEU A 200 12.38 -1.14 22.84
CA LEU A 200 13.73 -0.72 23.23
C LEU A 200 14.00 -0.95 24.73
N THR A 201 13.05 -0.62 25.60
CA THR A 201 13.24 -0.69 27.06
C THR A 201 12.92 -2.06 27.64
N GLU A 202 11.80 -2.68 27.28
CA GLU A 202 11.31 -3.92 27.92
C GLU A 202 11.87 -5.17 27.25
N LYS A 203 11.93 -5.20 25.91
CA LYS A 203 12.40 -6.39 25.18
C LYS A 203 13.91 -6.40 24.99
N LEU A 204 14.47 -5.28 24.55
CA LEU A 204 15.91 -5.15 24.32
C LEU A 204 16.68 -4.75 25.58
N GLY A 205 15.99 -4.29 26.62
CA GLY A 205 16.61 -3.96 27.91
C GLY A 205 17.54 -2.76 27.87
N LEU A 206 17.37 -1.82 26.93
CA LEU A 206 18.17 -0.61 26.86
C LEU A 206 17.91 0.26 28.09
N THR A 207 18.99 0.70 28.75
CA THR A 207 18.90 1.58 29.92
C THR A 207 18.92 3.04 29.47
N ILE A 208 17.74 3.55 29.09
CA ILE A 208 17.56 4.92 28.62
C ILE A 208 17.11 5.79 29.80
N PRO A 209 17.74 6.96 30.05
CA PRO A 209 17.30 7.91 31.08
C PRO A 209 15.81 8.25 30.98
N GLU A 210 15.19 8.58 32.12
CA GLU A 210 13.73 8.81 32.17
C GLU A 210 13.30 10.00 31.29
N ASP A 211 14.06 11.09 31.30
CA ASP A 211 13.75 12.28 30.50
C ASP A 211 13.90 12.03 29.00
N GLU A 212 14.92 11.26 28.60
CA GLU A 212 15.09 10.84 27.21
C GLU A 212 13.99 9.89 26.79
N THR A 213 13.60 8.93 27.64
CA THR A 213 12.47 8.03 27.40
C THR A 213 11.18 8.83 27.14
N LYS A 214 10.89 9.84 27.98
CA LYS A 214 9.73 10.74 27.78
C LYS A 214 9.79 11.47 26.45
N PHE A 215 10.97 11.98 26.09
CA PHE A 215 11.18 12.65 24.80
C PHE A 215 10.98 11.68 23.62
N LEU A 216 11.51 10.47 23.70
CA LEU A 216 11.34 9.44 22.66
C LEU A 216 9.86 9.06 22.45
N TYR A 217 9.09 8.91 23.53
CA TYR A 217 7.63 8.72 23.43
C TYR A 217 6.96 9.91 22.73
N HIS A 218 7.35 11.14 23.07
CA HIS A 218 6.83 12.32 22.40
C HIS A 218 7.18 12.33 20.90
N VAL A 219 8.41 11.97 20.53
CA VAL A 219 8.84 11.85 19.13
C VAL A 219 7.97 10.84 18.37
N CYS A 220 7.67 9.67 18.94
CA CYS A 220 6.74 8.72 18.31
C CYS A 220 5.37 9.36 18.04
N THR A 221 4.82 10.09 19.01
CA THR A 221 3.52 10.78 18.84
C THR A 221 3.56 11.87 17.77
N VAL A 222 4.70 12.56 17.62
CA VAL A 222 4.92 13.56 16.56
C VAL A 222 5.03 12.88 15.20
N LEU A 223 5.78 11.78 15.10
CA LEU A 223 5.94 11.03 13.84
C LEU A 223 4.61 10.49 13.33
N ASP A 224 3.77 9.90 14.19
CA ASP A 224 2.46 9.40 13.78
C ASP A 224 1.51 10.51 13.28
N ALA A 225 1.66 11.71 13.83
CA ALA A 225 0.88 12.88 13.44
C ALA A 225 1.41 13.58 12.17
N ASN A 226 2.73 13.61 11.94
CA ASN A 226 3.34 14.55 10.99
C ASN A 226 4.25 13.90 9.94
N ALA A 227 4.65 12.64 10.09
CA ALA A 227 5.57 12.00 9.16
C ALA A 227 4.91 11.66 7.83
N PHE A 228 5.72 11.65 6.78
CA PHE A 228 5.35 11.30 5.42
C PHE A 228 6.03 10.00 5.01
N GLU A 229 5.35 9.24 4.17
CA GLU A 229 5.90 8.04 3.55
C GLU A 229 6.68 8.43 2.29
N VAL A 230 7.93 7.98 2.20
CA VAL A 230 8.87 8.28 1.12
C VAL A 230 9.39 6.97 0.54
N LEU A 231 9.42 6.83 -0.78
CA LEU A 231 10.01 5.66 -1.46
C LEU A 231 11.52 5.64 -1.24
N THR A 232 12.09 4.49 -0.91
CA THR A 232 13.54 4.36 -0.69
C THR A 232 14.33 4.17 -1.99
N ASP A 233 13.70 3.58 -2.99
CA ASP A 233 14.28 3.35 -4.30
C ASP A 233 13.17 3.58 -5.34
N PRO A 234 13.36 4.50 -6.30
CA PRO A 234 12.37 4.77 -7.34
C PRO A 234 12.02 3.54 -8.20
N LEU A 235 12.91 2.55 -8.26
CA LEU A 235 12.72 1.32 -9.04
C LEU A 235 12.09 0.19 -8.20
N ASP A 236 12.08 0.32 -6.87
CA ASP A 236 11.46 -0.64 -5.95
C ASP A 236 10.35 0.03 -5.14
N ASN A 237 9.12 -0.15 -5.62
CA ASN A 237 7.91 0.40 -5.01
C ASN A 237 7.47 -0.32 -3.72
N MET A 238 8.21 -1.34 -3.26
CA MET A 238 7.82 -2.13 -2.09
C MET A 238 8.38 -1.60 -0.78
N ASN A 239 9.44 -0.79 -0.84
CA ASN A 239 10.13 -0.30 0.35
C ASN A 239 9.96 1.20 0.52
N THR A 240 9.38 1.59 1.65
CA THR A 240 9.19 2.98 2.04
C THR A 240 9.82 3.27 3.39
N VAL A 241 10.18 4.52 3.60
CA VAL A 241 10.65 5.07 4.89
C VAL A 241 9.70 6.17 5.35
N ARG A 242 9.70 6.42 6.65
CA ARG A 242 9.02 7.57 7.23
C ARG A 242 10.00 8.73 7.38
N GLY A 243 9.66 9.88 6.82
CA GLY A 243 10.43 11.12 6.95
C GLY A 243 9.59 12.22 7.61
N LEU A 244 10.21 13.01 8.47
CA LEU A 244 9.59 14.20 9.05
C LEU A 244 10.03 15.42 8.25
N PHE A 245 9.06 16.18 7.72
CA PHE A 245 9.30 17.37 6.91
C PHE A 245 8.56 18.55 7.54
N PRO A 246 9.14 19.23 8.54
CA PRO A 246 8.41 20.14 9.41
C PRO A 246 7.60 21.21 8.66
N LEU A 247 8.18 21.85 7.64
CA LEU A 247 7.46 22.83 6.80
C LEU A 247 6.29 22.19 6.02
N GLY A 248 6.48 20.98 5.51
CA GLY A 248 5.43 20.22 4.81
C GLY A 248 4.31 19.74 5.74
N SER A 249 4.63 19.49 7.01
CA SER A 249 3.69 19.05 8.05
C SER A 249 2.76 20.17 8.55
N LEU A 250 3.06 21.44 8.27
CA LEU A 250 2.24 22.59 8.71
C LEU A 250 0.93 22.75 7.93
N ALA A 251 0.89 22.29 6.67
CA ALA A 251 -0.25 22.53 5.78
C ALA A 251 -1.45 21.68 6.16
N ASN A 252 -2.57 22.32 6.54
CA ASN A 252 -3.78 21.63 6.99
C ASN A 252 -4.42 20.75 5.92
N HIS A 253 -5.29 19.84 6.37
CA HIS A 253 -6.02 18.96 5.49
C HIS A 253 -7.18 19.65 4.75
N ARG A 254 -7.29 19.38 3.44
CA ARG A 254 -8.53 19.50 2.68
C ARG A 254 -8.66 18.32 1.70
N CYS A 255 -9.87 17.79 1.51
CA CYS A 255 -10.09 16.61 0.64
C CYS A 255 -9.97 16.90 -0.86
N TYR A 256 -9.90 18.18 -1.23
CA TYR A 256 -9.58 18.71 -2.55
C TYR A 256 -8.48 19.78 -2.34
N PRO A 257 -7.24 19.35 -2.09
CA PRO A 257 -6.18 20.26 -1.70
C PRO A 257 -5.79 21.20 -2.85
N ASN A 258 -5.31 22.39 -2.51
CA ASN A 258 -4.80 23.36 -3.48
C ASN A 258 -3.28 23.26 -3.69
N ALA A 259 -2.58 22.41 -2.93
CA ALA A 259 -1.19 22.05 -3.13
C ALA A 259 -1.00 20.53 -3.10
N PHE A 260 0.02 20.04 -3.79
CA PHE A 260 0.46 18.65 -3.76
C PHE A 260 1.96 18.58 -3.52
N HIS A 261 2.42 17.45 -3.00
CA HIS A 261 3.83 17.21 -2.78
C HIS A 261 4.32 15.96 -3.52
N VAL A 262 5.60 15.97 -3.86
CA VAL A 262 6.36 14.82 -4.36
C VAL A 262 7.72 14.79 -3.66
N PHE A 263 8.43 13.67 -3.76
CA PHE A 263 9.79 13.53 -3.27
C PHE A 263 10.72 13.35 -4.46
N ASP A 264 11.84 14.08 -4.46
CA ASP A 264 12.88 13.90 -5.47
C ASP A 264 13.86 12.77 -5.11
N GLU A 265 14.84 12.52 -5.98
CA GLU A 265 15.82 11.43 -5.82
C GLU A 265 16.75 11.64 -4.61
N GLN A 266 16.77 12.84 -4.03
CA GLN A 266 17.48 13.17 -2.80
C GLN A 266 16.56 13.16 -1.57
N HIS A 267 15.34 12.64 -1.71
CA HIS A 267 14.29 12.62 -0.68
C HIS A 267 13.86 14.01 -0.18
N ARG A 268 14.09 15.07 -0.97
CA ARG A 268 13.59 16.40 -0.63
C ARG A 268 12.10 16.46 -0.99
N MET A 269 11.30 17.01 -0.07
CA MET A 269 9.90 17.28 -0.34
C MET A 269 9.76 18.53 -1.21
N ILE A 270 9.13 18.36 -2.37
CA ILE A 270 8.80 19.46 -3.27
C ILE A 270 7.29 19.69 -3.22
N VAL A 271 6.88 20.85 -2.71
CA VAL A 271 5.47 21.27 -2.64
C VAL A 271 5.18 22.21 -3.80
N ARG A 272 4.10 21.93 -4.55
CA ARG A 272 3.66 22.74 -5.69
C ARG A 272 2.20 23.09 -5.56
N ALA A 273 1.83 24.26 -6.05
CA ALA A 273 0.44 24.63 -6.25
C ALA A 273 -0.23 23.63 -7.23
N ALA A 274 -1.32 23.03 -6.79
CA ALA A 274 -2.15 22.15 -7.60
C ALA A 274 -3.13 22.95 -8.47
N VAL A 275 -3.55 24.10 -7.97
CA VAL A 275 -4.44 25.07 -8.62
C VAL A 275 -3.91 26.47 -8.36
N PHE A 276 -4.50 27.49 -8.99
CA PHE A 276 -4.23 28.87 -8.61
C PHE A 276 -4.59 29.10 -7.13
N ILE A 277 -3.68 29.73 -6.38
CA ILE A 277 -3.86 30.08 -4.97
C ILE A 277 -3.77 31.59 -4.84
N GLU A 278 -4.85 32.22 -4.41
CA GLU A 278 -4.89 33.66 -4.17
C GLU A 278 -3.93 34.07 -3.03
N LYS A 279 -3.44 35.31 -3.09
CA LYS A 279 -2.61 35.87 -2.02
C LYS A 279 -3.37 35.80 -0.68
N ASN A 280 -2.68 35.34 0.37
CA ASN A 280 -3.22 35.12 1.72
C ASN A 280 -4.19 33.94 1.87
N ALA A 281 -4.48 33.19 0.81
CA ALA A 281 -5.23 31.94 0.95
C ALA A 281 -4.38 30.87 1.65
N GLU A 282 -5.02 30.08 2.49
CA GLU A 282 -4.36 28.96 3.17
C GLU A 282 -3.94 27.86 2.18
N ILE A 283 -2.77 27.26 2.44
CA ILE A 283 -2.25 26.13 1.67
C ILE A 283 -2.73 24.85 2.34
N PHE A 284 -3.39 23.98 1.57
CA PHE A 284 -3.92 22.72 2.03
C PHE A 284 -3.22 21.53 1.36
N HIS A 285 -2.93 20.52 2.16
CA HIS A 285 -2.54 19.18 1.72
C HIS A 285 -3.70 18.19 1.89
N SER A 286 -3.57 17.00 1.31
CA SER A 286 -4.44 15.87 1.64
C SER A 286 -3.70 14.88 2.54
N TYR A 287 -4.28 14.56 3.70
CA TYR A 287 -3.78 13.52 4.61
C TYR A 287 -4.39 12.14 4.28
N THR A 288 -5.29 12.08 3.29
CA THR A 288 -5.95 10.86 2.83
C THR A 288 -5.62 10.62 1.37
N ARG A 289 -5.89 9.40 0.87
CA ARG A 289 -5.90 9.17 -0.58
C ARG A 289 -6.99 10.03 -1.24
N LEU A 290 -6.69 10.58 -2.41
CA LEU A 290 -7.58 11.52 -3.12
C LEU A 290 -8.86 10.85 -3.64
N LEU A 291 -8.76 9.57 -4.02
CA LEU A 291 -9.84 8.75 -4.59
C LEU A 291 -10.65 7.95 -3.54
N TRP A 292 -10.46 8.20 -2.25
CA TRP A 292 -11.34 7.64 -1.22
C TRP A 292 -12.64 8.41 -1.12
N GLY A 293 -13.75 7.74 -0.80
CA GLY A 293 -15.05 8.34 -0.49
C GLY A 293 -15.10 8.94 0.93
N THR A 294 -16.14 9.73 1.21
CA THR A 294 -16.26 10.50 2.48
C THR A 294 -16.19 9.63 3.73
N VAL A 295 -16.79 8.44 3.73
CA VAL A 295 -16.77 7.51 4.88
C VAL A 295 -15.34 7.04 5.16
N SER A 296 -14.63 6.57 4.14
CA SER A 296 -13.25 6.10 4.22
C SER A 296 -12.29 7.21 4.67
N ARG A 297 -12.41 8.42 4.11
CA ARG A 297 -11.59 9.57 4.51
C ARG A 297 -11.81 9.97 5.96
N ASN A 298 -13.05 10.12 6.40
CA ASN A 298 -13.35 10.50 7.78
C ASN A 298 -12.97 9.42 8.79
N PHE A 299 -13.15 8.14 8.44
CA PHE A 299 -12.66 7.04 9.27
C PHE A 299 -11.13 7.12 9.46
N HIS A 300 -10.38 7.33 8.37
CA HIS A 300 -8.93 7.49 8.44
C HIS A 300 -8.55 8.70 9.30
N LEU A 301 -9.03 9.90 8.98
CA LEU A 301 -8.68 11.14 9.70
C LEU A 301 -9.05 11.09 11.18
N LYS A 302 -10.19 10.49 11.54
CA LYS A 302 -10.58 10.33 12.95
C LYS A 302 -9.60 9.44 13.71
N ASN A 303 -9.16 8.34 13.10
CA ASN A 303 -8.30 7.36 13.76
C ASN A 303 -6.82 7.74 13.73
N THR A 304 -6.35 8.48 12.71
CA THR A 304 -4.93 8.82 12.55
C THR A 304 -4.60 10.26 12.90
N LYS A 305 -5.55 11.20 12.75
CA LYS A 305 -5.35 12.64 12.96
C LYS A 305 -6.31 13.24 13.99
N HIS A 306 -7.21 12.44 14.58
CA HIS A 306 -8.10 12.82 15.67
C HIS A 306 -9.07 13.97 15.36
N PHE A 307 -9.49 14.13 14.09
CA PHE A 307 -10.52 15.09 13.71
C PHE A 307 -11.44 14.56 12.61
N ILE A 308 -12.60 15.20 12.43
CA ILE A 308 -13.54 14.95 11.33
C ILE A 308 -13.45 16.12 10.36
N CYS A 309 -13.23 15.83 9.07
CA CYS A 309 -13.11 16.87 8.07
C CYS A 309 -14.48 17.50 7.76
N LYS A 310 -14.53 18.84 7.74
CA LYS A 310 -15.74 19.64 7.48
C LYS A 310 -15.65 20.45 6.19
N CYS A 311 -14.76 20.08 5.27
CA CYS A 311 -14.68 20.70 3.94
C CYS A 311 -15.95 20.42 3.13
N GLU A 312 -16.12 21.18 2.06
CA GLU A 312 -17.33 21.20 1.23
C GLU A 312 -17.61 19.82 0.63
N ARG A 313 -16.57 19.10 0.18
CA ARG A 313 -16.67 17.72 -0.30
C ARG A 313 -17.20 16.77 0.77
N CYS A 314 -16.79 16.91 2.03
CA CYS A 314 -17.26 16.04 3.11
C CYS A 314 -18.67 16.39 3.60
N LYS A 315 -19.12 17.64 3.40
CA LYS A 315 -20.48 18.07 3.74
C LYS A 315 -21.50 17.66 2.69
N ASP A 316 -21.08 17.55 1.43
CA ASP A 316 -21.92 17.19 0.31
C ASP A 316 -22.11 15.66 0.20
N PRO A 317 -23.34 15.14 0.35
CA PRO A 317 -23.63 13.71 0.18
C PRO A 317 -23.25 13.14 -1.19
N SER A 318 -23.35 13.94 -2.27
CA SER A 318 -23.02 13.47 -3.61
C SER A 318 -21.53 13.62 -3.94
N GLU A 319 -20.74 14.22 -3.04
CA GLU A 319 -19.33 14.54 -3.24
C GLU A 319 -19.07 15.28 -4.56
N PHE A 320 -19.70 16.44 -4.77
CA PHE A 320 -19.67 17.20 -6.02
C PHE A 320 -20.24 16.41 -7.22
N ASN A 321 -21.36 15.71 -7.00
CA ASN A 321 -22.06 14.89 -7.99
C ASN A 321 -21.20 13.75 -8.56
N THR A 322 -20.22 13.27 -7.80
CA THR A 322 -19.39 12.11 -8.17
C THR A 322 -20.00 10.80 -7.68
N TYR A 323 -20.80 10.85 -6.60
CA TYR A 323 -21.46 9.69 -6.00
C TYR A 323 -20.48 8.60 -5.55
N MET A 324 -19.23 8.98 -5.19
CA MET A 324 -18.18 8.02 -4.80
C MET A 324 -18.55 7.16 -3.59
N ASN A 325 -19.39 7.66 -2.70
CA ASN A 325 -19.84 6.92 -1.53
C ASN A 325 -21.26 6.32 -1.71
N ALA A 326 -21.85 6.41 -2.91
CA ALA A 326 -23.18 5.89 -3.17
C ALA A 326 -23.20 4.37 -3.28
N ILE A 327 -24.34 3.78 -2.93
CA ILE A 327 -24.67 2.39 -3.27
C ILE A 327 -25.95 2.35 -4.10
N CYS A 328 -26.17 1.30 -4.89
CA CYS A 328 -27.36 1.19 -5.73
C CYS A 328 -28.63 1.01 -4.88
N CYS A 329 -29.64 1.83 -5.14
CA CYS A 329 -30.96 1.70 -4.55
C CYS A 329 -31.60 0.37 -4.98
N LYS A 330 -32.19 -0.36 -4.03
CA LYS A 330 -32.87 -1.63 -4.30
C LYS A 330 -34.13 -1.46 -5.15
N THR A 331 -34.81 -0.32 -5.04
CA THR A 331 -36.11 -0.06 -5.66
C THR A 331 -35.97 0.45 -7.09
N CYS A 332 -35.13 1.47 -7.33
CA CYS A 332 -35.05 2.16 -8.62
C CYS A 332 -33.65 2.15 -9.26
N LYS A 333 -32.66 1.49 -8.63
CA LYS A 333 -31.24 1.52 -9.05
C LYS A 333 -30.57 2.90 -9.06
N GLY A 334 -31.25 3.97 -8.62
CA GLY A 334 -30.64 5.29 -8.37
C GLY A 334 -29.64 5.28 -7.21
N ASN A 335 -29.07 6.44 -6.89
CA ASN A 335 -28.00 6.52 -5.89
C ASN A 335 -28.57 6.63 -4.49
N LEU A 336 -28.22 5.68 -3.62
CA LEU A 336 -28.51 5.73 -2.19
C LEU A 336 -27.33 6.39 -1.47
N LEU A 337 -27.60 7.49 -0.76
CA LEU A 337 -26.59 8.37 -0.14
C LEU A 337 -26.89 8.63 1.34
N PRO A 338 -25.90 8.92 2.20
CA PRO A 338 -26.15 9.33 3.57
C PRO A 338 -26.86 10.68 3.63
N LYS A 339 -27.92 10.82 4.45
CA LYS A 339 -28.59 12.11 4.66
C LYS A 339 -27.66 13.16 5.28
N ASN A 340 -26.80 12.73 6.19
CA ASN A 340 -25.72 13.53 6.76
C ASN A 340 -24.41 12.73 6.64
N PRO A 341 -23.46 13.11 5.79
CA PRO A 341 -22.22 12.37 5.59
C PRO A 341 -21.23 12.45 6.78
N LEU A 342 -21.43 13.39 7.69
CA LEU A 342 -20.52 13.65 8.82
C LEU A 342 -20.94 12.92 10.11
N LEU A 343 -22.16 12.38 10.17
CA LEU A 343 -22.71 11.71 11.33
C LEU A 343 -23.41 10.40 10.91
N PRO A 344 -23.48 9.38 11.79
CA PRO A 344 -24.32 8.21 11.53
C PRO A 344 -25.77 8.64 11.26
N SER A 345 -26.22 8.45 10.02
CA SER A 345 -27.53 8.93 9.56
C SER A 345 -28.15 7.96 8.55
N HIS A 346 -29.47 7.98 8.45
CA HIS A 346 -30.20 7.17 7.48
C HIS A 346 -29.76 7.54 6.06
N TRP A 347 -29.76 6.57 5.16
CA TRP A 347 -29.45 6.81 3.76
C TRP A 347 -30.73 6.98 2.98
N GLN A 348 -30.72 7.89 2.00
CA GLN A 348 -31.87 8.17 1.15
C GLN A 348 -31.46 8.11 -0.33
N CYS A 349 -32.35 7.57 -1.16
CA CYS A 349 -32.15 7.56 -2.60
C CYS A 349 -32.46 8.93 -3.20
N ASP A 350 -31.56 9.43 -4.05
CA ASP A 350 -31.74 10.71 -4.76
C ASP A 350 -32.85 10.69 -5.81
N THR A 351 -33.29 9.50 -6.24
CA THR A 351 -34.25 9.32 -7.33
C THR A 351 -35.65 8.99 -6.80
N CYS A 352 -35.81 7.89 -6.07
CA CYS A 352 -37.12 7.45 -5.56
C CYS A 352 -37.37 7.80 -4.09
N THR A 353 -36.45 8.49 -3.42
CA THR A 353 -36.54 8.91 -2.01
C THR A 353 -36.62 7.78 -0.96
N SER A 354 -36.52 6.52 -1.38
CA SER A 354 -36.49 5.35 -0.48
C SER A 354 -35.40 5.51 0.57
N MET A 355 -35.70 5.18 1.82
CA MET A 355 -34.76 5.27 2.93
C MET A 355 -34.28 3.89 3.39
N GLU A 356 -33.02 3.81 3.78
CA GLU A 356 -32.44 2.65 4.45
C GLU A 356 -31.70 3.09 5.72
N ASN A 357 -31.75 2.27 6.77
CA ASN A 357 -31.10 2.60 8.05
C ASN A 357 -29.58 2.32 8.01
N VAL A 358 -28.84 2.98 8.91
CA VAL A 358 -27.36 2.88 9.00
C VAL A 358 -26.88 1.43 9.18
N LYS A 359 -27.61 0.62 9.95
CA LYS A 359 -27.20 -0.76 10.30
C LYS A 359 -27.18 -1.64 9.05
N ASP A 360 -28.20 -1.53 8.20
CA ASP A 360 -28.29 -2.33 6.97
C ASP A 360 -27.29 -1.86 5.90
N ILE A 361 -27.03 -0.55 5.83
CA ILE A 361 -25.94 -0.01 5.01
C ILE A 361 -24.59 -0.55 5.48
N GLY A 362 -24.34 -0.55 6.80
CA GLY A 362 -23.10 -1.08 7.37
C GLY A 362 -22.85 -2.54 6.99
N LYS A 363 -23.89 -3.38 6.97
CA LYS A 363 -23.78 -4.77 6.49
C LYS A 363 -23.38 -4.84 5.01
N LYS A 364 -24.01 -4.03 4.14
CA LYS A 364 -23.68 -3.99 2.70
C LYS A 364 -22.23 -3.54 2.47
N LEU A 365 -21.80 -2.47 3.13
CA LEU A 365 -20.43 -1.97 3.03
C LEU A 365 -19.41 -3.01 3.54
N THR A 366 -19.73 -3.71 4.63
CA THR A 366 -18.88 -4.79 5.16
C THR A 366 -18.75 -5.94 4.15
N LEU A 367 -19.86 -6.32 3.49
CA LEU A 367 -19.84 -7.35 2.44
C LEU A 367 -18.95 -6.91 1.27
N ILE A 368 -19.10 -5.69 0.78
CA ILE A 368 -18.27 -5.15 -0.31
C ILE A 368 -16.79 -5.17 0.11
N ALA A 369 -16.46 -4.67 1.30
CA ALA A 369 -15.10 -4.68 1.82
C ALA A 369 -14.53 -6.10 1.96
N SER A 370 -15.35 -7.08 2.33
CA SER A 370 -14.92 -8.48 2.45
C SER A 370 -14.56 -9.10 1.10
N VAL A 371 -15.30 -8.78 0.04
CA VAL A 371 -15.01 -9.24 -1.33
C VAL A 371 -13.66 -8.67 -1.78
N LEU A 372 -13.36 -7.41 -1.46
CA LEU A 372 -12.10 -6.78 -1.83
C LEU A 372 -10.90 -7.35 -1.09
N ARG A 373 -11.03 -7.65 0.21
CA ARG A 373 -9.94 -8.24 1.00
C ARG A 373 -9.53 -9.63 0.53
N GLY A 374 -10.42 -10.35 -0.14
CA GLY A 374 -10.14 -11.68 -0.70
C GLY A 374 -9.44 -11.65 -2.06
N LEU A 375 -9.24 -10.45 -2.64
CA LEU A 375 -8.61 -10.33 -3.95
C LEU A 375 -7.10 -10.33 -3.85
N SER A 376 -6.48 -11.17 -4.68
CA SER A 376 -5.09 -10.98 -5.04
C SER A 376 -4.98 -9.70 -5.87
N ASP A 377 -3.99 -8.84 -5.56
CA ASP A 377 -3.75 -7.58 -6.27
C ASP A 377 -3.31 -7.75 -7.74
N ASP A 378 -3.30 -9.01 -8.19
CA ASP A 378 -2.52 -9.50 -9.29
C ASP A 378 -3.38 -10.16 -10.39
N ASP A 379 -4.68 -10.34 -10.15
CA ASP A 379 -5.57 -11.06 -11.08
C ASP A 379 -6.56 -10.11 -11.76
N PHE A 380 -6.14 -9.61 -12.94
CA PHE A 380 -6.96 -8.74 -13.79
C PHE A 380 -8.33 -9.35 -14.12
N LYS A 381 -8.39 -10.66 -14.44
CA LYS A 381 -9.65 -11.30 -14.88
C LYS A 381 -10.66 -11.34 -13.76
N ILE A 382 -10.22 -11.64 -12.54
CA ILE A 382 -11.10 -11.64 -11.36
C ILE A 382 -11.59 -10.21 -11.08
N MET A 383 -10.69 -9.22 -11.07
CA MET A 383 -11.06 -7.82 -10.83
C MET A 383 -12.04 -7.28 -11.87
N TYR A 384 -11.79 -7.56 -13.15
CA TYR A 384 -12.66 -7.16 -14.24
C TYR A 384 -14.05 -7.79 -14.12
N LYS A 385 -14.10 -9.11 -13.85
CA LYS A 385 -15.38 -9.83 -13.62
C LYS A 385 -16.15 -9.26 -12.44
N LEU A 386 -15.47 -8.96 -11.34
CA LEU A 386 -16.10 -8.37 -10.16
C LEU A 386 -16.67 -6.99 -10.46
N LEU A 387 -15.88 -6.12 -11.10
CA LEU A 387 -16.32 -4.77 -11.47
C LEU A 387 -17.56 -4.82 -12.37
N LYS A 388 -17.52 -5.62 -13.44
CA LYS A 388 -18.57 -5.60 -14.48
C LYS A 388 -19.80 -6.42 -14.18
N HIS A 389 -19.72 -7.43 -13.31
CA HIS A 389 -20.86 -8.31 -13.02
C HIS A 389 -21.31 -8.28 -11.56
N THR A 390 -20.39 -8.47 -10.62
CA THR A 390 -20.76 -8.65 -9.21
C THR A 390 -21.09 -7.32 -8.53
N LEU A 391 -20.25 -6.31 -8.75
CA LEU A 391 -20.36 -5.02 -8.08
C LEU A 391 -21.33 -4.07 -8.79
N ALA A 392 -21.51 -4.19 -10.11
CA ALA A 392 -22.40 -3.34 -10.89
C ALA A 392 -23.86 -3.31 -10.37
N ALA A 393 -24.31 -4.39 -9.71
CA ALA A 393 -25.64 -4.45 -9.12
C ALA A 393 -25.75 -3.77 -7.74
N LEU A 394 -24.61 -3.56 -7.06
CA LEU A 394 -24.50 -3.11 -5.67
C LEU A 394 -24.04 -1.66 -5.55
N ILE A 395 -23.18 -1.21 -6.46
CA ILE A 395 -22.56 0.11 -6.44
C ILE A 395 -22.52 0.72 -7.86
N PRO A 396 -22.64 2.05 -8.00
CA PRO A 396 -22.44 2.71 -9.29
C PRO A 396 -20.98 2.62 -9.74
N GLU A 397 -20.72 2.79 -11.04
CA GLU A 397 -19.36 2.77 -11.60
C GLU A 397 -18.43 3.84 -11.03
N SER A 398 -18.99 4.92 -10.46
CA SER A 398 -18.23 6.01 -9.84
C SER A 398 -17.91 5.77 -8.36
N ASN A 399 -18.43 4.69 -7.76
CA ASN A 399 -18.16 4.35 -6.36
C ASN A 399 -16.66 4.14 -6.10
N GLU A 400 -16.17 4.49 -4.91
CA GLU A 400 -14.76 4.39 -4.53
C GLU A 400 -14.14 3.02 -4.81
N VAL A 401 -14.90 1.94 -4.62
CA VAL A 401 -14.44 0.56 -4.86
C VAL A 401 -14.28 0.29 -6.35
N ALA A 402 -15.22 0.74 -7.17
CA ALA A 402 -15.14 0.59 -8.62
C ALA A 402 -13.94 1.37 -9.17
N ILE A 403 -13.72 2.59 -8.68
CA ILE A 403 -12.57 3.44 -9.02
C ILE A 403 -11.25 2.80 -8.58
N GLU A 404 -11.19 2.21 -7.38
CA GLU A 404 -9.99 1.51 -6.91
C GLU A 404 -9.66 0.29 -7.80
N LEU A 405 -10.67 -0.50 -8.20
CA LEU A 405 -10.46 -1.61 -9.13
C LEU A 405 -9.99 -1.14 -10.51
N LYS A 406 -10.60 -0.09 -11.08
CA LYS A 406 -10.15 0.54 -12.33
C LYS A 406 -8.68 0.97 -12.21
N TYR A 407 -8.34 1.66 -11.12
CA TYR A 407 -6.97 2.14 -10.87
C TYR A 407 -5.96 1.00 -10.75
N LYS A 408 -6.27 -0.08 -10.01
CA LYS A 408 -5.39 -1.27 -9.91
C LYS A 408 -5.19 -1.94 -11.26
N MET A 409 -6.25 -2.11 -12.05
CA MET A 409 -6.17 -2.75 -13.37
C MET A 409 -5.32 -1.94 -14.36
N ILE A 410 -5.32 -0.60 -14.28
CA ILE A 410 -4.42 0.25 -15.08
C ILE A 410 -2.96 -0.17 -14.87
N TRP A 411 -2.54 -0.49 -13.64
CA TRP A 411 -1.15 -0.86 -13.35
C TRP A 411 -0.80 -2.31 -13.71
N ILE A 412 -1.79 -3.19 -13.86
CA ILE A 412 -1.56 -4.55 -14.35
C ILE A 412 -1.32 -4.53 -15.86
N LEU A 413 -2.21 -3.86 -16.58
CA LEU A 413 -2.17 -3.77 -18.04
C LEU A 413 -0.93 -2.96 -18.47
N GLY A 414 0.01 -3.60 -19.15
CA GLY A 414 1.24 -3.01 -19.69
C GLY A 414 2.50 -3.40 -18.90
N TYR A 415 2.36 -3.76 -17.63
CA TYR A 415 3.52 -3.96 -16.73
C TYR A 415 3.66 -5.38 -16.22
N LYS A 416 2.56 -6.12 -16.10
CA LYS A 416 2.59 -7.47 -15.55
C LYS A 416 2.81 -8.52 -16.63
N GLN A 417 3.52 -9.60 -16.30
CA GLN A 417 3.68 -10.77 -17.15
C GLN A 417 2.30 -11.30 -17.63
N GLY A 418 2.18 -11.58 -18.92
CA GLY A 418 0.92 -11.95 -19.58
C GLY A 418 -0.01 -10.78 -19.91
N TYR A 419 0.39 -9.55 -19.56
CA TYR A 419 -0.26 -8.30 -19.92
C TYR A 419 0.77 -7.25 -20.31
N LEU A 420 1.94 -7.62 -20.83
CA LEU A 420 2.98 -6.64 -21.20
C LEU A 420 2.50 -5.76 -22.37
N TRP A 421 3.01 -4.52 -22.48
CA TRP A 421 2.56 -3.54 -23.47
C TRP A 421 2.42 -4.10 -24.90
N ASN A 422 3.46 -4.79 -25.37
CA ASN A 422 3.50 -5.42 -26.70
C ASN A 422 2.48 -6.56 -26.85
N GLU A 423 2.15 -7.26 -25.77
CA GLU A 423 1.20 -8.37 -25.73
C GLU A 423 -0.27 -7.90 -25.67
N LEU A 424 -0.53 -6.66 -25.26
CA LEU A 424 -1.89 -6.18 -25.04
C LEU A 424 -2.70 -6.13 -26.36
N PRO A 425 -3.86 -6.80 -26.45
CA PRO A 425 -4.76 -6.65 -27.57
C PRO A 425 -5.45 -5.27 -27.59
N MET A 426 -5.98 -4.89 -28.75
CA MET A 426 -6.56 -3.56 -29.00
C MET A 426 -7.72 -3.19 -28.06
N ASP A 427 -8.53 -4.17 -27.68
CA ASP A 427 -9.63 -4.02 -26.73
C ASP A 427 -9.12 -3.70 -25.31
N LEU A 428 -8.06 -4.37 -24.84
CA LEU A 428 -7.47 -4.07 -23.53
C LEU A 428 -6.72 -2.73 -23.50
N LEU A 429 -6.07 -2.34 -24.61
CA LEU A 429 -5.50 -0.99 -24.74
C LEU A 429 -6.58 0.09 -24.66
N THR A 430 -7.69 -0.11 -25.35
CA THR A 430 -8.84 0.81 -25.34
C THR A 430 -9.49 0.86 -23.94
N LEU A 431 -9.65 -0.30 -23.29
CA LEU A 431 -10.19 -0.39 -21.94
C LEU A 431 -9.30 0.34 -20.92
N LYS A 432 -7.98 0.13 -20.98
CA LYS A 432 -7.02 0.82 -20.10
C LYS A 432 -7.11 2.34 -20.28
N LYS A 433 -7.16 2.80 -21.53
CA LYS A 433 -7.32 4.23 -21.84
C LYS A 433 -8.62 4.78 -21.27
N GLN A 434 -9.75 4.09 -21.46
CA GLN A 434 -11.04 4.46 -20.89
C GLN A 434 -10.98 4.59 -19.36
N PHE A 435 -10.36 3.63 -18.67
CA PHE A 435 -10.21 3.71 -17.21
C PHE A 435 -9.37 4.92 -16.76
N CYS A 436 -8.34 5.30 -17.53
CA CYS A 436 -7.58 6.50 -17.24
C CYS A 436 -8.43 7.76 -17.41
N GLU A 437 -9.19 7.85 -18.50
CA GLU A 437 -10.09 8.97 -18.81
C GLU A 437 -11.21 9.12 -17.77
N ASP A 438 -11.84 8.01 -17.37
CA ASP A 438 -12.86 7.97 -16.31
C ASP A 438 -12.34 8.60 -15.01
N ILE A 439 -11.11 8.23 -14.60
CA ILE A 439 -10.52 8.72 -13.36
C ILE A 439 -10.08 10.19 -13.52
N LEU A 440 -9.57 10.61 -14.69
CA LEU A 440 -9.27 12.02 -14.95
C LEU A 440 -10.52 12.90 -14.88
N GLU A 441 -11.65 12.44 -15.43
CA GLU A 441 -12.93 13.14 -15.31
C GLU A 441 -13.38 13.24 -13.84
N LEU A 442 -13.22 12.16 -13.08
CA LEU A 442 -13.50 12.16 -11.64
C LEU A 442 -12.62 13.18 -10.89
N LEU A 443 -11.32 13.26 -11.17
CA LEU A 443 -10.44 14.26 -10.56
C LEU A 443 -10.93 15.68 -10.82
N LEU A 444 -11.38 15.97 -12.04
CA LEU A 444 -11.95 17.27 -12.41
C LEU A 444 -13.23 17.58 -11.60
N LYS A 445 -14.17 16.62 -11.51
CA LYS A 445 -15.41 16.79 -10.70
C LYS A 445 -15.09 17.00 -9.22
N LEU A 446 -14.07 16.32 -8.71
CA LEU A 446 -13.56 16.49 -7.35
C LEU A 446 -12.80 17.80 -7.12
N ARG A 447 -12.66 18.65 -8.15
CA ARG A 447 -11.90 19.92 -8.13
C ARG A 447 -10.44 19.71 -7.77
N LEU A 448 -9.87 18.57 -8.18
CA LEU A 448 -8.46 18.25 -8.01
C LEU A 448 -7.68 18.78 -9.20
N GLY A 449 -6.74 19.68 -8.94
CA GLY A 449 -5.83 20.21 -9.94
C GLY A 449 -4.65 19.28 -10.25
N LEU A 450 -3.46 19.85 -10.40
CA LEU A 450 -2.23 19.09 -10.60
C LEU A 450 -1.97 18.17 -9.41
N CYS A 451 -1.72 16.90 -9.68
CA CYS A 451 -1.37 15.90 -8.67
C CYS A 451 -0.68 14.70 -9.33
N LYS A 452 0.03 13.90 -8.53
CA LYS A 452 0.77 12.72 -9.01
C LYS A 452 -0.12 11.76 -9.82
N ILE A 453 -1.32 11.45 -9.32
CA ILE A 453 -2.26 10.55 -10.01
C ILE A 453 -2.60 11.09 -11.40
N ARG A 454 -2.89 12.39 -11.54
CA ARG A 454 -3.16 13.02 -12.84
C ARG A 454 -1.99 12.82 -13.80
N GLY A 455 -0.77 13.15 -13.36
CA GLY A 455 0.43 13.02 -14.20
C GLY A 455 0.66 11.59 -14.68
N LEU A 456 0.48 10.61 -13.78
CA LEU A 456 0.61 9.20 -14.12
C LEU A 456 -0.45 8.73 -15.12
N LEU A 457 -1.72 9.09 -14.92
CA LEU A 457 -2.80 8.72 -15.85
C LEU A 457 -2.62 9.31 -17.25
N LEU A 458 -2.14 10.56 -17.35
CA LEU A 458 -1.83 11.18 -18.64
C LEU A 458 -0.69 10.44 -19.36
N TYR A 459 0.34 10.04 -18.61
CA TYR A 459 1.42 9.20 -19.14
C TYR A 459 0.90 7.85 -19.64
N GLU A 460 0.02 7.18 -18.89
CA GLU A 460 -0.56 5.90 -19.29
C GLU A 460 -1.43 6.02 -20.55
N ILE A 461 -2.19 7.11 -20.71
CA ILE A 461 -2.93 7.40 -21.95
C ILE A 461 -1.97 7.56 -23.13
N TYR A 462 -0.88 8.30 -22.96
CA TYR A 462 0.16 8.44 -23.98
C TYR A 462 0.74 7.06 -24.38
N MET A 463 1.04 6.20 -23.41
CA MET A 463 1.56 4.87 -23.67
C MET A 463 0.56 3.99 -24.43
N CYS A 464 -0.73 4.05 -24.07
CA CYS A 464 -1.79 3.38 -24.82
C CYS A 464 -1.86 3.88 -26.28
N ASP A 465 -1.84 5.20 -26.50
CA ASP A 465 -1.90 5.78 -27.84
C ASP A 465 -0.69 5.38 -28.70
N LYS A 466 0.51 5.40 -28.09
CA LYS A 466 1.73 4.95 -28.75
C LYS A 466 1.62 3.50 -29.20
N GLU A 467 1.19 2.61 -28.33
CA GLU A 467 1.07 1.17 -28.63
C GLU A 467 -0.03 0.90 -29.68
N ILE A 468 -1.17 1.59 -29.58
CA ILE A 468 -2.24 1.53 -30.58
C ILE A 468 -1.73 1.95 -31.96
N ASN A 469 -0.97 3.04 -32.04
CA ASN A 469 -0.43 3.53 -33.30
C ASN A 469 0.59 2.57 -33.91
N LEU A 470 1.48 2.01 -33.10
CA LEU A 470 2.43 0.98 -33.53
C LEU A 470 1.71 -0.23 -34.16
N LYS A 471 0.61 -0.69 -33.55
CA LYS A 471 -0.20 -1.80 -34.07
C LYS A 471 -0.98 -1.46 -35.35
N LYS A 472 -1.36 -0.19 -35.57
CA LYS A 472 -2.13 0.25 -36.74
C LYS A 472 -1.28 0.57 -37.98
N VAL A 473 -0.14 1.24 -37.79
CA VAL A 473 0.62 1.90 -38.87
C VAL A 473 1.94 1.16 -39.17
N GLY A 474 2.34 0.21 -38.31
CA GLY A 474 3.68 -0.40 -38.37
C GLY A 474 4.79 0.61 -38.01
N ASN A 475 6.05 0.22 -38.17
CA ASN A 475 7.24 1.03 -37.79
C ASN A 475 7.49 2.30 -38.63
N SER A 476 6.50 2.79 -39.39
CA SER A 476 6.64 4.05 -40.14
C SER A 476 6.42 5.27 -39.22
N GLU A 477 7.20 6.33 -39.43
CA GLU A 477 7.45 7.41 -38.47
C GLU A 477 6.19 7.97 -37.78
N ILE A 478 6.22 7.92 -36.45
CA ILE A 478 5.14 8.34 -35.56
C ILE A 478 5.13 9.86 -35.47
N ASN A 479 4.27 10.51 -36.26
CA ASN A 479 3.95 11.94 -36.10
C ASN A 479 2.52 12.08 -35.57
N SER A 480 2.34 12.06 -34.25
CA SER A 480 1.06 12.37 -33.60
C SER A 480 1.21 13.52 -32.61
N ASN A 481 0.85 14.73 -33.05
CA ASN A 481 0.91 15.95 -32.24
C ASN A 481 -0.01 15.88 -30.99
N SER A 482 -1.08 15.09 -31.00
CA SER A 482 -2.01 14.94 -29.87
C SER A 482 -1.46 14.07 -28.74
N SER A 483 -0.82 12.93 -29.05
CA SER A 483 -0.21 12.04 -28.05
C SER A 483 0.96 12.73 -27.33
N ASN A 484 1.67 13.62 -28.03
CA ASN A 484 2.74 14.41 -27.43
C ASN A 484 2.22 15.36 -26.33
N LYS A 485 0.98 15.87 -26.42
CA LYS A 485 0.41 16.77 -25.41
C LYS A 485 0.27 16.09 -24.04
N TYR A 486 -0.24 14.86 -23.99
CA TYR A 486 -0.39 14.13 -22.73
C TYR A 486 0.95 13.88 -22.06
N LEU A 487 1.97 13.52 -22.85
CA LEU A 487 3.32 13.31 -22.35
C LEU A 487 3.94 14.60 -21.80
N LEU A 488 3.78 15.73 -22.49
CA LEU A 488 4.27 17.03 -22.04
C LEU A 488 3.61 17.49 -20.73
N GLU A 489 2.28 17.33 -20.61
CA GLU A 489 1.56 17.67 -19.37
C GLU A 489 1.96 16.73 -18.23
N ALA A 490 2.05 15.42 -18.48
CA ALA A 490 2.55 14.45 -17.52
C ALA A 490 3.97 14.81 -17.06
N ALA A 491 4.82 15.23 -18.00
CA ALA A 491 6.19 15.61 -17.72
C ALA A 491 6.27 16.85 -16.83
N ASP A 492 5.47 17.90 -17.08
CA ASP A 492 5.44 19.06 -16.17
C ASP A 492 4.96 18.66 -14.77
N ILE A 493 3.90 17.85 -14.66
CA ILE A 493 3.33 17.46 -13.36
C ILE A 493 4.34 16.65 -12.54
N LEU A 494 4.97 15.65 -13.16
CA LEU A 494 5.86 14.69 -12.50
C LEU A 494 7.34 15.14 -12.48
N LYS A 495 7.63 16.41 -12.84
CA LYS A 495 9.01 16.83 -13.07
C LYS A 495 9.97 16.75 -11.89
N TYR A 496 9.45 16.69 -10.67
CA TYR A 496 10.29 16.54 -9.46
C TYR A 496 10.07 15.20 -8.75
N ASP A 497 9.22 14.32 -9.28
CA ASP A 497 8.95 13.04 -8.66
C ASP A 497 10.06 12.04 -9.00
N ALA A 498 10.69 11.48 -7.97
CA ALA A 498 11.72 10.46 -8.11
C ALA A 498 11.19 9.22 -8.84
N SER A 499 9.92 8.87 -8.63
CA SER A 499 9.28 7.70 -9.23
C SER A 499 8.65 8.02 -10.60
N ALA A 500 8.95 9.17 -11.19
CA ALA A 500 8.45 9.50 -12.53
C ALA A 500 9.00 8.48 -13.57
N PRO A 501 8.21 8.11 -14.59
CA PRO A 501 8.69 7.23 -15.65
C PRO A 501 9.95 7.77 -16.35
N GLU A 502 10.87 6.89 -16.78
CA GLU A 502 12.15 7.29 -17.39
C GLU A 502 11.99 8.19 -18.62
N ILE A 503 10.96 7.97 -19.44
CA ILE A 503 10.66 8.83 -20.59
C ILE A 503 10.37 10.27 -20.11
N VAL A 504 9.60 10.41 -19.03
CA VAL A 504 9.31 11.70 -18.40
C VAL A 504 10.58 12.32 -17.81
N LYS A 505 11.47 11.52 -17.20
CA LYS A 505 12.76 12.01 -16.69
C LYS A 505 13.67 12.55 -17.80
N LYS A 506 13.75 11.85 -18.94
CA LYS A 506 14.60 12.24 -20.08
C LYS A 506 14.14 13.54 -20.75
N LEU A 507 12.83 13.79 -20.84
CA LEU A 507 12.31 15.05 -21.38
C LEU A 507 12.76 16.30 -20.58
N LYS A 508 13.07 16.13 -19.28
CA LYS A 508 13.61 17.21 -18.44
C LYS A 508 15.00 17.64 -18.90
N GLN A 509 15.83 16.70 -19.35
CA GLN A 509 17.22 16.97 -19.73
C GLN A 509 17.31 17.73 -21.06
N VAL A 510 16.31 17.61 -21.93
CA VAL A 510 16.29 18.26 -23.24
C VAL A 510 15.80 19.72 -23.17
N ASN A 511 14.88 20.03 -22.25
CA ASN A 511 14.31 21.37 -22.09
C ASN A 511 14.99 22.20 -20.98
N GLY A 512 16.09 21.70 -20.42
CA GLY A 512 16.87 22.34 -19.36
C GLY A 512 18.18 22.98 -19.82
N ASN A 513 18.43 23.04 -21.13
CA ASN A 513 19.56 23.76 -21.75
C ASN A 513 19.08 25.05 -22.42
#